data_AF-A0A1S8WG05-F1
#
_entry.id   AF-A0A1S8WG05-F1
#
_cell.length_a   1.000
_cell.length_b   1.000
_cell.length_c   1.000
_cell.angle_alpha   90.00
_cell.angle_beta   90.00
_cell.angle_gamma   90.00
#
_symmetry.space_group_name_H-M   'P 1'
#
loop_
_entity.id
_entity.type
_entity.pdbx_description
1 polymer ?
#
loop_
_entity_poly.entity_id
_entity_poly.type
_entity_poly.pdbx_seq_one_letter_code
_entity_poly.pdbx_strand_id
1 'polypeptide(L)'
;MSYYEESSGYLKNCFKFYKNLTYDSNHLLRIDESARSIAEACWDVKPSGTRYEESKYGEFPPLLAKISTQIVHLLQTELSSTTLGSDVTQLVQACADFQPEAAIVNYYRGKTNMGFHTDNVEFDEKAPLVSISLGPSALYLWEVSKPVTASPSFLHPPINGGDQPDGSTVIPIVLRHGDVVIMLGKSRLAKHAVPIVLFDEACRDPVLRVAAQLASQRLCPNLCASVDSSNGSSSTCRVEPSYCSCAICKAFVDYVLTTRINMNVRQVIPAGYSFSDFDKK
;
A
#
# COMPACT_ATOMS: atom_id res chain seq x y z
N MET A 1 5.31 -44.65 22.06
CA MET A 1 4.69 -43.46 22.67
C MET A 1 5.84 -42.66 23.25
N SER A 2 6.36 -41.75 22.44
CA SER A 2 7.62 -41.03 22.69
C SER A 2 7.43 -39.64 22.11
N TYR A 3 7.45 -38.65 22.98
CA TYR A 3 7.50 -37.23 22.63
C TYR A 3 8.84 -36.94 21.95
N TYR A 4 8.80 -36.27 20.80
CA TYR A 4 9.92 -35.57 20.20
C TYR A 4 9.46 -34.12 19.99
N GLU A 5 10.04 -33.22 20.76
CA GLU A 5 9.86 -31.77 20.64
C GLU A 5 10.96 -31.28 19.70
N GLU A 6 10.60 -31.01 18.45
CA GLU A 6 11.52 -30.44 17.45
C GLU A 6 11.18 -28.96 17.25
N SER A 7 12.16 -28.14 17.61
CA SER A 7 12.20 -26.69 17.40
C SER A 7 12.02 -26.36 15.91
N SER A 8 10.94 -25.67 15.56
CA SER A 8 10.84 -24.98 14.28
C SER A 8 10.40 -23.53 14.48
N GLY A 9 11.41 -22.66 14.48
CA GLY A 9 11.25 -21.22 14.46
C GLY A 9 10.65 -20.78 13.13
N TYR A 10 9.36 -20.45 13.15
CA TYR A 10 8.65 -19.83 12.04
C TYR A 10 8.29 -18.40 12.39
N LEU A 11 9.15 -17.46 12.01
CA LEU A 11 8.79 -16.07 11.70
C LEU A 11 9.90 -15.51 10.82
N LYS A 12 9.80 -15.74 9.51
CA LYS A 12 10.69 -15.13 8.50
C LYS A 12 9.88 -14.18 7.65
N ASN A 13 10.44 -12.98 7.49
CA ASN A 13 10.09 -11.84 6.62
C ASN A 13 8.80 -11.08 6.98
N CYS A 14 8.81 -9.75 6.76
CA CYS A 14 7.71 -8.87 7.11
C CYS A 14 7.03 -8.36 5.84
N PHE A 15 5.82 -8.84 5.59
CA PHE A 15 4.83 -8.19 4.74
C PHE A 15 3.75 -7.67 5.68
N LYS A 16 3.46 -6.36 5.67
CA LYS A 16 2.45 -5.77 6.55
C LYS A 16 1.33 -5.14 5.73
N PHE A 17 0.11 -5.56 6.04
CA PHE A 17 -1.12 -5.06 5.45
C PHE A 17 -1.83 -4.15 6.46
N TYR A 18 -2.10 -2.90 6.07
CA TYR A 18 -2.90 -1.99 6.87
C TYR A 18 -4.27 -1.87 6.25
N LYS A 19 -5.27 -2.44 6.91
CA LYS A 19 -6.67 -2.47 6.47
C LYS A 19 -7.43 -1.34 7.15
N ASN A 20 -8.02 -0.44 6.37
CA ASN A 20 -8.81 0.70 6.83
C ASN A 20 -8.10 1.59 7.87
N LEU A 21 -7.53 2.70 7.39
CA LEU A 21 -7.16 3.85 8.23
C LEU A 21 -8.43 4.55 8.79
N THR A 22 -9.17 3.87 9.67
CA THR A 22 -10.23 4.51 10.45
C THR A 22 -9.65 4.98 11.78
N TYR A 23 -9.68 6.29 11.98
CA TYR A 23 -9.40 6.93 13.27
C TYR A 23 -10.47 6.48 14.29
N ASP A 24 -10.11 5.61 15.23
CA ASP A 24 -10.90 5.44 16.46
C ASP A 24 -10.57 6.56 17.47
N SER A 25 -11.38 6.70 18.51
CA SER A 25 -11.23 7.70 19.57
C SER A 25 -9.93 7.59 20.39
N ASN A 26 -9.10 6.58 20.13
CA ASN A 26 -7.81 6.32 20.75
C ASN A 26 -6.63 6.35 19.75
N HIS A 27 -6.84 6.74 18.50
CA HIS A 27 -5.80 6.89 17.46
C HIS A 27 -4.94 5.63 17.19
N LEU A 28 -5.45 4.42 17.44
CA LEU A 28 -4.70 3.18 17.25
C LEU A 28 -5.06 2.49 15.93
N LEU A 29 -4.04 2.31 15.07
CA LEU A 29 -4.14 1.52 13.84
C LEU A 29 -4.44 0.06 14.15
N ARG A 30 -5.46 -0.52 13.49
CA ARG A 30 -5.72 -1.97 13.55
C ARG A 30 -4.96 -2.71 12.46
N ILE A 31 -4.24 -3.75 12.89
CA ILE A 31 -3.43 -4.65 12.07
C ILE A 31 -4.26 -5.91 11.80
N ASP A 32 -4.33 -6.37 10.55
CA ASP A 32 -4.94 -7.67 10.21
C ASP A 32 -3.88 -8.77 10.33
N GLU A 33 -4.08 -9.71 11.27
CA GLU A 33 -3.11 -10.77 11.58
C GLU A 33 -3.01 -11.85 10.50
N SER A 34 -3.98 -11.95 9.58
CA SER A 34 -3.99 -12.98 8.53
C SER A 34 -2.87 -12.82 7.49
N ALA A 35 -2.35 -11.59 7.33
CA ALA A 35 -1.24 -11.29 6.43
C ALA A 35 0.14 -11.59 7.06
N ARG A 36 0.21 -11.83 8.38
CA ARG A 36 1.46 -11.94 9.15
C ARG A 36 2.22 -13.25 8.90
N SER A 37 1.55 -14.30 8.44
CA SER A 37 2.11 -15.67 8.33
C SER A 37 2.73 -16.00 6.98
N ILE A 38 2.63 -15.14 5.96
CA ILE A 38 2.83 -15.54 4.55
C ILE A 38 4.17 -15.07 3.96
N ALA A 39 5.19 -14.98 4.80
CA ALA A 39 6.41 -14.29 4.43
C ALA A 39 7.59 -15.23 4.20
N GLU A 40 7.41 -16.41 3.60
CA GLU A 40 8.56 -17.21 3.15
C GLU A 40 8.85 -17.07 1.66
N ALA A 41 9.93 -16.34 1.41
CA ALA A 41 10.79 -16.38 0.24
C ALA A 41 10.31 -15.60 -1.00
N CYS A 42 11.23 -14.77 -1.48
CA CYS A 42 11.13 -13.95 -2.69
C CYS A 42 12.45 -14.07 -3.48
N TRP A 43 12.37 -13.79 -4.78
CA TRP A 43 13.38 -14.11 -5.80
C TRP A 43 14.53 -13.11 -5.91
N ASP A 44 15.63 -13.57 -6.56
CA ASP A 44 16.61 -12.72 -7.24
C ASP A 44 16.03 -12.25 -8.58
N VAL A 45 15.96 -10.95 -8.80
CA VAL A 45 15.42 -10.35 -10.03
C VAL A 45 16.54 -9.69 -10.83
N LYS A 46 16.59 -9.94 -12.15
CA LYS A 46 17.50 -9.22 -13.04
C LYS A 46 16.93 -7.82 -13.31
N PRO A 47 17.73 -6.75 -13.19
CA PRO A 47 17.24 -5.38 -13.37
C PRO A 47 16.71 -5.16 -14.79
N SER A 48 15.61 -4.42 -14.91
CA SER A 48 15.13 -3.95 -16.21
C SER A 48 16.11 -2.91 -16.79
N GLY A 49 16.14 -2.76 -18.12
CA GLY A 49 17.02 -1.80 -18.79
C GLY A 49 16.63 -0.32 -18.60
N THR A 50 15.47 -0.05 -18.01
CA THR A 50 14.96 1.32 -17.77
C THR A 50 15.21 1.72 -16.33
N ARG A 51 15.91 2.84 -16.12
CA ARG A 51 16.26 3.38 -14.78
C ARG A 51 15.75 4.80 -14.62
N TYR A 52 15.74 5.26 -13.38
CA TYR A 52 15.56 6.67 -13.06
C TYR A 52 16.72 7.52 -13.60
N GLU A 53 16.42 8.73 -14.03
CA GLU A 53 17.40 9.69 -14.55
C GLU A 53 17.33 10.98 -13.73
N GLU A 54 18.48 11.48 -13.28
CA GLU A 54 18.57 12.73 -12.50
C GLU A 54 17.97 13.94 -13.25
N SER A 55 18.12 13.96 -14.57
CA SER A 55 17.64 15.05 -15.42
C SER A 55 16.11 15.14 -15.54
N LYS A 56 15.38 14.10 -15.10
CA LYS A 56 13.92 13.99 -15.20
C LYS A 56 13.27 14.01 -13.82
N TYR A 57 13.54 15.06 -13.04
CA TYR A 57 12.99 15.24 -11.69
C TYR A 57 11.93 16.36 -11.63
N GLY A 58 11.03 16.25 -10.66
CA GLY A 58 10.10 17.30 -10.26
C GLY A 58 10.05 17.40 -8.74
N GLU A 59 9.42 18.44 -8.21
CA GLU A 59 9.24 18.56 -6.75
C GLU A 59 8.34 17.42 -6.25
N PHE A 60 8.82 16.67 -5.26
CA PHE A 60 8.02 15.61 -4.66
C PHE A 60 6.89 16.22 -3.81
N PRO A 61 5.61 15.81 -3.96
CA PRO A 61 4.49 16.41 -3.24
C PRO A 61 4.66 16.34 -1.71
N PRO A 62 4.73 17.47 -0.98
CA PRO A 62 5.10 17.48 0.44
C PRO A 62 4.17 16.67 1.35
N LEU A 63 2.86 16.68 1.06
CA LEU A 63 1.89 15.90 1.81
C LEU A 63 2.09 14.39 1.60
N LEU A 64 2.36 13.97 0.37
CA LEU A 64 2.62 12.56 0.07
C LEU A 64 3.90 12.10 0.75
N ALA A 65 4.96 12.93 0.71
CA ALA A 65 6.23 12.64 1.39
C ALA A 65 5.99 12.44 2.89
N LYS A 66 5.31 13.40 3.52
CA LYS A 66 4.98 13.33 4.95
C LYS A 66 4.21 12.06 5.31
N ILE A 67 3.16 11.74 4.55
CA ILE A 67 2.33 10.56 4.81
C ILE A 67 3.13 9.28 4.62
N SER A 68 3.90 9.14 3.54
CA SER A 68 4.73 7.95 3.31
C SER A 68 5.80 7.77 4.38
N THR A 69 6.46 8.85 4.81
CA THR A 69 7.45 8.78 5.89
C THR A 69 6.80 8.38 7.22
N GLN A 70 5.61 8.90 7.54
CA GLN A 70 4.87 8.50 8.74
C GLN A 70 4.47 7.02 8.72
N ILE A 71 4.01 6.52 7.57
CA ILE A 71 3.67 5.10 7.36
C ILE A 71 4.91 4.22 7.58
N VAL A 72 6.05 4.58 6.98
CA VAL A 72 7.30 3.82 7.15
C VAL A 72 7.84 3.92 8.57
N HIS A 73 7.74 5.07 9.22
CA HIS A 73 8.12 5.23 10.63
C HIS A 73 7.27 4.38 11.57
N LEU A 74 5.96 4.26 11.30
CA LEU A 74 5.11 3.32 12.04
C LEU A 74 5.61 1.88 11.87
N LEU A 75 5.91 1.46 10.63
CA LEU A 75 6.49 0.14 10.36
C LEU A 75 7.81 -0.07 11.11
N GLN A 76 8.69 0.94 11.12
CA GLN A 76 9.97 0.93 11.84
C GLN A 76 9.77 0.70 13.35
N THR A 77 8.86 1.44 13.98
CA THR A 77 8.55 1.31 15.41
C THR A 77 8.04 -0.09 15.71
N GLU A 78 7.14 -0.61 14.88
CA GLU A 78 6.60 -1.96 15.03
C GLU A 78 7.67 -3.06 14.83
N LEU A 79 8.61 -2.88 13.90
CA LEU A 79 9.72 -3.81 13.71
C LEU A 79 10.67 -3.78 14.92
N SER A 80 10.93 -2.60 15.46
CA SER A 80 11.79 -2.39 16.63
C SER A 80 11.18 -2.92 17.93
N SER A 81 9.84 -2.88 18.07
CA SER A 81 9.12 -3.33 19.27
C SER A 81 8.86 -4.83 19.30
N THR A 82 8.93 -5.51 18.15
CA THR A 82 8.66 -6.93 18.09
C THR A 82 9.90 -7.72 18.52
N THR A 83 9.73 -8.64 19.47
CA THR A 83 10.70 -9.72 19.77
C THR A 83 10.67 -10.77 18.63
N LEU A 84 10.96 -10.34 17.40
CA LEU A 84 11.12 -11.24 16.26
C LEU A 84 12.42 -12.03 16.49
N GLY A 85 12.34 -13.36 16.47
CA GLY A 85 13.50 -14.25 16.63
C GLY A 85 14.53 -14.19 15.49
N SER A 86 14.42 -13.23 14.58
CA SER A 86 15.37 -12.97 13.49
C SER A 86 15.89 -11.53 13.60
N ASP A 87 17.14 -11.33 13.19
CA ASP A 87 17.75 -10.00 13.15
C ASP A 87 17.02 -9.11 12.11
N VAL A 88 16.14 -8.24 12.62
CA VAL A 88 15.40 -7.25 11.83
C VAL A 88 16.16 -5.92 11.67
N THR A 89 17.39 -5.82 12.18
CA THR A 89 18.17 -4.57 12.21
C THR A 89 18.29 -3.95 10.83
N GLN A 90 18.54 -4.76 9.80
CA GLN A 90 18.63 -4.26 8.41
C GLN A 90 17.30 -3.69 7.89
N LEU A 91 16.16 -4.27 8.29
CA LEU A 91 14.84 -3.78 7.91
C LEU A 91 14.49 -2.49 8.65
N VAL A 92 14.81 -2.43 9.95
CA VAL A 92 14.65 -1.22 10.77
C VAL A 92 15.50 -0.08 10.21
N GLN A 93 16.74 -0.36 9.83
CA GLN A 93 17.64 0.61 9.22
C GLN A 93 17.12 1.09 7.87
N ALA A 94 16.66 0.18 6.99
CA ALA A 94 16.05 0.55 5.71
C ALA A 94 14.82 1.45 5.86
N CYS A 95 14.02 1.26 6.93
CA CYS A 95 12.93 2.18 7.24
C CYS A 95 13.42 3.53 7.79
N ALA A 96 14.49 3.52 8.61
CA ALA A 96 15.08 4.74 9.18
C ALA A 96 15.65 5.66 8.11
N ASP A 97 16.27 5.07 7.09
CA ASP A 97 16.93 5.76 5.99
C ASP A 97 15.96 6.15 4.86
N PHE A 98 14.68 5.75 4.96
CA PHE A 98 13.70 5.92 3.90
C PHE A 98 13.44 7.39 3.55
N GLN A 99 13.67 7.73 2.28
CA GLN A 99 13.34 9.02 1.70
C GLN A 99 12.40 8.86 0.50
N PRO A 100 11.25 9.56 0.48
CA PRO A 100 10.34 9.51 -0.67
C PRO A 100 10.90 10.36 -1.82
N GLU A 101 11.42 9.70 -2.85
CA GLU A 101 12.12 10.35 -3.97
C GLU A 101 11.35 10.24 -5.29
N ALA A 102 10.59 9.16 -5.47
CA ALA A 102 9.75 9.01 -6.65
C ALA A 102 8.39 8.41 -6.31
N ALA A 103 7.37 8.85 -7.07
CA ALA A 103 6.02 8.34 -6.96
C ALA A 103 5.46 7.97 -8.34
N ILE A 104 4.81 6.82 -8.44
CA ILE A 104 3.91 6.50 -9.56
C ILE A 104 2.48 6.59 -9.08
N VAL A 105 1.66 7.37 -9.80
CA VAL A 105 0.22 7.43 -9.57
C VAL A 105 -0.51 6.72 -10.71
N ASN A 106 -1.11 5.59 -10.39
CA ASN A 106 -1.89 4.80 -11.34
C ASN A 106 -3.38 5.11 -11.18
N TYR A 107 -4.05 5.46 -12.28
CA TYR A 107 -5.48 5.70 -12.34
C TYR A 107 -6.17 4.55 -13.08
N TYR A 108 -6.99 3.79 -12.37
CA TYR A 108 -7.75 2.67 -12.91
C TYR A 108 -9.21 3.07 -13.10
N ARG A 109 -9.71 2.95 -14.34
CA ARG A 109 -11.12 3.17 -14.69
C ARG A 109 -11.60 2.05 -15.61
N GLY A 110 -12.89 1.75 -15.59
CA GLY A 110 -13.49 0.79 -16.52
C GLY A 110 -12.81 -0.58 -16.48
N LYS A 111 -12.14 -0.96 -17.58
CA LYS A 111 -11.43 -2.25 -17.72
C LYS A 111 -9.91 -2.17 -17.57
N THR A 112 -9.37 -1.05 -17.08
CA THR A 112 -7.93 -0.92 -16.83
C THR A 112 -7.47 -1.98 -15.82
N ASN A 113 -6.38 -2.66 -16.14
CA ASN A 113 -5.72 -3.63 -15.28
C ASN A 113 -4.21 -3.40 -15.30
N MET A 114 -3.51 -4.08 -14.42
CA MET A 114 -2.05 -4.16 -14.40
C MET A 114 -1.67 -5.63 -14.25
N GLY A 115 -0.97 -6.15 -15.25
CA GLY A 115 -0.47 -7.52 -15.23
C GLY A 115 0.63 -7.73 -14.18
N PHE A 116 1.08 -8.98 -14.04
CA PHE A 116 2.20 -9.30 -13.16
C PHE A 116 3.46 -8.56 -13.58
N HIS A 117 4.05 -7.86 -12.63
CA HIS A 117 5.32 -7.14 -12.78
C HIS A 117 6.07 -7.10 -11.45
N THR A 118 7.33 -6.69 -11.50
CA THR A 118 8.16 -6.40 -10.33
C THR A 118 8.67 -4.98 -10.43
N ASP A 119 8.64 -4.23 -9.32
CA ASP A 119 9.24 -2.91 -9.22
C ASP A 119 10.73 -3.03 -8.90
N ASN A 120 11.60 -2.99 -9.91
CA ASN A 120 13.06 -3.15 -9.76
C ASN A 120 13.87 -2.13 -10.57
N VAL A 121 13.32 -0.93 -10.73
CA VAL A 121 13.94 0.15 -11.53
C VAL A 121 14.81 1.06 -10.66
N GLU A 122 14.64 1.02 -9.34
CA GLU A 122 15.37 1.81 -8.35
C GLU A 122 16.80 1.28 -8.15
N PHE A 123 17.75 2.15 -7.81
CA PHE A 123 19.08 1.73 -7.36
C PHE A 123 19.03 1.18 -5.93
N ASP A 124 18.10 1.68 -5.11
CA ASP A 124 17.80 1.12 -3.80
C ASP A 124 16.61 0.15 -3.82
N GLU A 125 16.91 -1.14 -4.04
CA GLU A 125 15.93 -2.22 -3.92
C GLU A 125 15.73 -2.70 -2.46
N LYS A 126 16.41 -2.10 -1.48
CA LYS A 126 16.27 -2.45 -0.05
C LYS A 126 15.29 -1.52 0.66
N ALA A 127 15.17 -0.29 0.20
CA ALA A 127 14.21 0.68 0.74
C ALA A 127 12.75 0.19 0.60
N PRO A 128 11.88 0.53 1.57
CA PRO A 128 10.46 0.24 1.48
C PRO A 128 9.80 0.83 0.22
N LEU A 129 8.82 0.11 -0.34
CA LEU A 129 7.85 0.66 -1.29
C LEU A 129 6.49 0.77 -0.61
N VAL A 130 5.91 1.97 -0.61
CA VAL A 130 4.61 2.27 0.00
C VAL A 130 3.56 2.44 -1.08
N SER A 131 2.58 1.54 -1.14
CA SER A 131 1.43 1.60 -2.06
C SER A 131 0.17 2.00 -1.32
N ILE A 132 -0.36 3.19 -1.58
CA ILE A 132 -1.59 3.73 -0.99
C ILE A 132 -2.76 3.53 -1.97
N SER A 133 -3.85 2.91 -1.51
CA SER A 133 -5.04 2.63 -2.31
C SER A 133 -6.17 3.60 -2.00
N LEU A 134 -6.71 4.29 -3.01
CA LEU A 134 -7.86 5.18 -2.87
C LEU A 134 -8.91 4.86 -3.93
N GLY A 135 -10.19 4.88 -3.56
CA GLY A 135 -11.31 4.68 -4.48
C GLY A 135 -11.91 3.28 -4.37
N PRO A 136 -12.52 2.76 -5.44
CA PRO A 136 -13.12 1.43 -5.45
C PRO A 136 -12.12 0.31 -5.10
N SER A 137 -12.65 -0.74 -4.49
CA SER A 137 -11.88 -1.92 -4.10
C SER A 137 -11.25 -2.58 -5.32
N ALA A 138 -10.09 -3.21 -5.18
CA ALA A 138 -9.48 -4.00 -6.24
C ALA A 138 -8.97 -5.33 -5.72
N LEU A 139 -8.93 -6.32 -6.62
CA LEU A 139 -8.17 -7.53 -6.39
C LEU A 139 -6.70 -7.23 -6.70
N TYR A 140 -5.84 -7.46 -5.73
CA TYR A 140 -4.40 -7.40 -5.84
C TYR A 140 -3.88 -8.83 -5.72
N LEU A 141 -3.08 -9.25 -6.69
CA LEU A 141 -2.46 -10.56 -6.68
C LEU A 141 -1.00 -10.40 -6.28
N TRP A 142 -0.57 -11.25 -5.37
CA TRP A 142 0.79 -11.28 -4.88
C TRP A 142 1.39 -12.66 -5.08
N GLU A 143 2.51 -12.77 -5.78
CA GLU A 143 3.20 -14.04 -5.98
C GLU A 143 4.25 -14.27 -4.89
N VAL A 144 4.15 -15.40 -4.19
CA VAL A 144 5.15 -15.91 -3.25
C VAL A 144 5.96 -17.04 -3.87
N SER A 145 7.18 -17.26 -3.41
CA SER A 145 8.03 -18.31 -4.00
C SER A 145 7.66 -19.75 -3.60
N LYS A 146 6.81 -19.93 -2.58
CA LYS A 146 6.32 -21.23 -2.12
C LYS A 146 4.80 -21.19 -1.98
N PRO A 147 4.08 -22.27 -2.33
CA PRO A 147 2.63 -22.32 -2.17
C PRO A 147 2.20 -22.03 -0.74
N VAL A 148 1.11 -21.27 -0.60
CA VAL A 148 0.56 -20.93 0.72
C VAL A 148 -0.39 -22.03 1.15
N THR A 149 0.08 -22.90 2.04
CA THR A 149 -0.77 -23.91 2.71
C THR A 149 -1.51 -23.28 3.90
N ALA A 150 -2.26 -22.20 3.67
CA ALA A 150 -3.06 -21.60 4.74
C ALA A 150 -4.29 -22.47 5.05
N SER A 151 -4.70 -22.49 6.31
CA SER A 151 -6.00 -22.99 6.76
C SER A 151 -6.88 -21.79 7.13
N PRO A 152 -8.11 -21.67 6.60
CA PRO A 152 -8.69 -22.55 5.59
C PRO A 152 -7.99 -22.39 4.24
N SER A 153 -7.85 -23.50 3.50
CA SER A 153 -7.32 -23.50 2.14
C SER A 153 -8.00 -22.42 1.34
N PHE A 154 -7.22 -21.50 0.74
CA PHE A 154 -7.79 -20.58 -0.23
C PHE A 154 -8.40 -21.43 -1.35
N LEU A 155 -9.73 -21.37 -1.51
CA LEU A 155 -10.46 -22.17 -2.49
C LEU A 155 -10.11 -21.66 -3.89
N HIS A 156 -9.02 -22.14 -4.46
CA HIS A 156 -8.87 -22.12 -5.90
C HIS A 156 -9.76 -23.24 -6.46
N PRO A 157 -10.70 -22.96 -7.39
CA PRO A 157 -11.43 -24.03 -8.06
C PRO A 157 -10.39 -24.97 -8.69
N PRO A 158 -10.49 -26.29 -8.49
CA PRO A 158 -9.52 -27.21 -9.06
C PRO A 158 -9.58 -27.04 -10.59
N ILE A 159 -8.49 -26.54 -11.17
CA ILE A 159 -8.40 -26.29 -12.62
C ILE A 159 -8.64 -27.60 -13.41
N ASN A 160 -8.48 -28.77 -12.76
CA ASN A 160 -8.64 -30.10 -13.37
C ASN A 160 -9.50 -31.09 -12.55
N GLY A 161 -10.42 -30.64 -11.68
CA GLY A 161 -11.42 -31.52 -11.06
C GLY A 161 -10.91 -32.64 -10.14
N GLY A 162 -9.77 -32.44 -9.46
CA GLY A 162 -9.26 -33.38 -8.45
C GLY A 162 -8.92 -32.68 -7.13
N ASP A 163 -9.04 -33.42 -6.02
CA ASP A 163 -8.68 -33.01 -4.65
C ASP A 163 -7.15 -32.90 -4.47
N GLN A 164 -6.49 -32.02 -5.22
CA GLN A 164 -5.10 -31.66 -4.94
C GLN A 164 -5.06 -30.37 -4.12
N PRO A 165 -4.20 -30.28 -3.07
CA PRO A 165 -3.96 -29.05 -2.37
C PRO A 165 -3.50 -27.99 -3.37
N ASP A 166 -4.11 -26.82 -3.27
CA ASP A 166 -3.84 -25.70 -4.15
C ASP A 166 -2.35 -25.34 -4.12
N GLY A 167 -1.62 -25.72 -5.17
CA GLY A 167 -0.22 -25.39 -5.37
C GLY A 167 -0.01 -23.94 -5.81
N SER A 168 -1.04 -23.08 -5.72
CA SER A 168 -0.96 -21.68 -6.10
C SER A 168 0.08 -20.95 -5.26
N THR A 169 1.01 -20.31 -5.98
CA THR A 169 1.94 -19.32 -5.45
C THR A 169 1.33 -17.93 -5.41
N VAL A 170 0.07 -17.77 -5.84
CA VAL A 170 -0.59 -16.46 -5.96
C VAL A 170 -1.60 -16.29 -4.85
N ILE A 171 -1.43 -15.20 -4.10
CA ILE A 171 -2.31 -14.81 -3.00
C ILE A 171 -3.21 -13.67 -3.49
N PRO A 172 -4.54 -13.87 -3.51
CA PRO A 172 -5.48 -12.80 -3.76
C PRO A 172 -5.70 -11.97 -2.48
N ILE A 173 -5.52 -10.65 -2.60
CA ILE A 173 -5.73 -9.67 -1.53
C ILE A 173 -6.72 -8.62 -2.03
N VAL A 174 -7.77 -8.31 -1.26
CA VAL A 174 -8.68 -7.22 -1.59
C VAL A 174 -8.15 -5.92 -0.99
N LEU A 175 -7.82 -4.96 -1.85
CA LEU A 175 -7.39 -3.61 -1.46
C LEU A 175 -8.56 -2.64 -1.52
N ARG A 176 -8.96 -2.10 -0.38
CA ARG A 176 -10.09 -1.16 -0.22
C ARG A 176 -9.62 0.30 -0.21
N HIS A 177 -10.57 1.21 -0.09
CA HIS A 177 -10.28 2.63 0.08
C HIS A 177 -9.51 2.86 1.39
N GLY A 178 -8.33 3.47 1.29
CA GLY A 178 -7.48 3.79 2.44
C GLY A 178 -6.51 2.68 2.84
N ASP A 179 -6.55 1.52 2.20
CA ASP A 179 -5.60 0.44 2.48
C ASP A 179 -4.19 0.80 2.02
N VAL A 180 -3.20 0.39 2.80
CA VAL A 180 -1.78 0.59 2.50
C VAL A 180 -1.05 -0.74 2.49
N VAL A 181 -0.29 -0.97 1.42
CA VAL A 181 0.65 -2.09 1.29
C VAL A 181 2.05 -1.53 1.40
N ILE A 182 2.86 -2.11 2.30
CA ILE A 182 4.29 -1.81 2.36
C ILE A 182 5.07 -3.06 1.96
N MET A 183 5.88 -2.94 0.91
CA MET A 183 6.79 -4.00 0.47
C MET A 183 8.21 -3.68 0.96
N LEU A 184 8.77 -4.55 1.78
CA LEU A 184 10.10 -4.40 2.40
C LEU A 184 10.84 -5.74 2.47
N GLY A 185 12.18 -5.67 2.42
CA GLY A 185 13.03 -6.86 2.45
C GLY A 185 12.71 -7.77 1.27
N LYS A 186 12.55 -9.07 1.50
CA LYS A 186 12.25 -10.03 0.42
C LYS A 186 11.00 -9.65 -0.37
N SER A 187 9.95 -9.18 0.31
CA SER A 187 8.69 -8.81 -0.35
C SER A 187 8.84 -7.69 -1.38
N ARG A 188 9.89 -6.86 -1.28
CA ARG A 188 10.14 -5.71 -2.15
C ARG A 188 10.27 -6.07 -3.64
N LEU A 189 10.65 -7.31 -3.96
CA LEU A 189 10.86 -7.81 -5.31
C LEU A 189 9.83 -8.88 -5.74
N ALA A 190 8.76 -9.07 -4.97
CA ALA A 190 7.71 -10.00 -5.34
C ALA A 190 6.94 -9.51 -6.58
N LYS A 191 6.57 -10.46 -7.45
CA LYS A 191 5.69 -10.16 -8.57
C LYS A 191 4.28 -9.90 -8.07
N HIS A 192 3.65 -8.88 -8.61
CA HIS A 192 2.30 -8.51 -8.22
C HIS A 192 1.49 -7.93 -9.38
N ALA A 193 0.17 -7.96 -9.24
CA ALA A 193 -0.76 -7.53 -10.29
C ALA A 193 -2.03 -6.91 -9.69
N VAL A 194 -2.72 -6.10 -10.50
CA VAL A 194 -4.08 -5.61 -10.24
C VAL A 194 -4.96 -6.05 -11.41
N PRO A 195 -5.46 -7.29 -11.41
CA PRO A 195 -6.24 -7.81 -12.54
C PRO A 195 -7.61 -7.15 -12.71
N ILE A 196 -8.23 -6.70 -11.60
CA ILE A 196 -9.59 -6.16 -11.63
C ILE A 196 -9.85 -5.14 -10.53
N VAL A 197 -10.59 -4.10 -10.88
CA VAL A 197 -11.22 -3.15 -9.94
C VAL A 197 -12.71 -3.46 -9.84
N LEU A 198 -13.21 -3.51 -8.61
CA LEU A 198 -14.57 -3.89 -8.27
C LEU A 198 -15.45 -2.64 -8.19
N PHE A 199 -16.05 -2.26 -9.31
CA PHE A 199 -16.93 -1.08 -9.41
C PHE A 199 -18.38 -1.35 -8.99
N ASP A 200 -18.76 -2.61 -8.79
CA ASP A 200 -20.11 -3.00 -8.36
C ASP A 200 -20.46 -2.32 -7.03
N GLU A 201 -21.67 -1.76 -6.94
CA GLU A 201 -22.17 -1.13 -5.72
C GLU A 201 -22.17 -2.11 -4.53
N ALA A 202 -22.41 -3.41 -4.78
CA ALA A 202 -22.36 -4.45 -3.75
C ALA A 202 -20.93 -4.67 -3.19
N CYS A 203 -19.89 -4.33 -3.96
CA CYS A 203 -18.49 -4.44 -3.55
C CYS A 203 -17.91 -3.11 -3.06
N ARG A 204 -18.71 -2.05 -3.03
CA ARG A 204 -18.25 -0.71 -2.67
C ARG A 204 -18.02 -0.61 -1.16
N ASP A 205 -16.85 -0.09 -0.78
CA ASP A 205 -16.54 0.15 0.61
C ASP A 205 -17.52 1.19 1.21
N PRO A 206 -18.21 0.91 2.33
CA PRO A 206 -19.11 1.86 2.98
C PRO A 206 -18.43 3.20 3.34
N VAL A 207 -17.14 3.17 3.66
CA VAL A 207 -16.34 4.35 4.04
C VAL A 207 -16.05 5.23 2.83
N LEU A 208 -15.94 4.66 1.62
CA LEU A 208 -15.52 5.38 0.41
C LEU A 208 -16.42 6.59 0.12
N ARG A 209 -17.75 6.41 0.18
CA ARG A 209 -18.70 7.49 -0.14
C ARG A 209 -18.59 8.63 0.86
N VAL A 210 -18.54 8.32 2.16
CA VAL A 210 -18.42 9.32 3.22
C VAL A 210 -17.08 10.05 3.11
N ALA A 211 -15.98 9.33 2.90
CA ALA A 211 -14.66 9.91 2.70
C ALA A 211 -14.62 10.84 1.47
N ALA A 212 -15.23 10.42 0.35
CA ALA A 212 -15.32 11.25 -0.85
C ALA A 212 -16.13 12.54 -0.62
N GLN A 213 -17.23 12.46 0.13
CA GLN A 213 -18.05 13.63 0.48
C GLN A 213 -17.31 14.59 1.41
N LEU A 214 -16.62 14.09 2.44
CA LEU A 214 -15.82 14.91 3.33
C LEU A 214 -14.65 15.58 2.60
N ALA A 215 -13.97 14.83 1.71
CA ALA A 215 -12.91 15.38 0.89
C ALA A 215 -13.42 16.45 -0.08
N SER A 216 -14.58 16.24 -0.69
CA SER A 216 -15.18 17.21 -1.62
C SER A 216 -15.57 18.52 -0.92
N GLN A 217 -16.04 18.46 0.32
CA GLN A 217 -16.33 19.65 1.13
C GLN A 217 -15.07 20.47 1.41
N ARG A 218 -13.95 19.82 1.74
CA ARG A 218 -12.66 20.50 1.97
C ARG A 218 -12.09 21.18 0.74
N LEU A 219 -12.45 20.69 -0.45
CA LEU A 219 -12.04 21.24 -1.73
C LEU A 219 -13.07 22.20 -2.33
N CYS A 220 -14.22 22.39 -1.66
CA CYS A 220 -15.33 23.16 -2.20
C CYS A 220 -15.07 24.66 -2.14
N PRO A 221 -14.99 25.38 -3.28
CA PRO A 221 -14.77 26.82 -3.28
C PRO A 221 -15.88 27.58 -2.53
N ASN A 222 -17.12 27.11 -2.63
CA ASN A 222 -18.28 27.74 -2.00
C ASN A 222 -18.29 27.58 -0.47
N LEU A 223 -17.67 26.51 0.06
CA LEU A 223 -17.57 26.30 1.50
C LEU A 223 -16.38 27.08 2.07
N CYS A 224 -15.24 27.08 1.38
CA CYS A 224 -14.06 27.88 1.76
C CYS A 224 -14.39 29.39 1.82
N ALA A 225 -15.16 29.92 0.87
CA ALA A 225 -15.57 31.33 0.86
C ALA A 225 -16.47 31.75 2.05
N SER A 226 -17.19 30.80 2.67
CA SER A 226 -18.07 31.08 3.80
C SER A 226 -17.34 31.23 5.14
N VAL A 227 -16.14 30.66 5.26
CA VAL A 227 -15.33 30.66 6.51
C VAL A 227 -14.54 31.97 6.65
N ASP A 228 -14.09 32.56 5.54
CA ASP A 228 -13.32 33.81 5.54
C ASP A 228 -14.15 35.05 5.95
N SER A 229 -15.47 34.93 6.01
CA SER A 229 -16.38 36.02 6.41
C SER A 229 -16.73 36.03 7.91
N SER A 230 -16.26 35.05 8.70
CA SER A 230 -16.51 34.98 10.15
C SER A 230 -15.21 35.12 10.94
N ASN A 231 -15.06 36.26 11.62
CA ASN A 231 -13.92 36.65 12.46
C ASN A 231 -13.24 35.51 13.24
N GLY A 232 -11.95 35.30 12.95
CA GLY A 232 -10.89 35.35 13.95
C GLY A 232 -10.95 34.38 15.14
N SER A 233 -11.41 33.14 14.96
CA SER A 233 -11.11 32.08 15.92
C SER A 233 -10.75 30.78 15.20
N SER A 234 -9.58 30.25 15.53
CA SER A 234 -9.07 28.93 15.13
C SER A 234 -10.03 27.84 15.64
N SER A 235 -11.13 27.66 14.93
CA SER A 235 -12.09 26.60 15.15
C SER A 235 -11.89 25.58 14.04
N THR A 236 -11.55 24.36 14.44
CA THR A 236 -11.68 23.20 13.57
C THR A 236 -13.06 23.26 12.93
N CYS A 237 -13.12 23.37 11.60
CA CYS A 237 -14.38 23.39 10.86
C CYS A 237 -15.15 22.11 11.19
N ARG A 238 -16.06 22.18 12.16
CA ARG A 238 -17.08 21.17 12.40
C ARG A 238 -18.10 21.34 11.28
N VAL A 239 -17.74 20.82 10.12
CA VAL A 239 -18.66 20.73 8.99
C VAL A 239 -19.72 19.71 9.40
N GLU A 240 -20.89 20.21 9.80
CA GLU A 240 -22.11 19.39 9.84
C GLU A 240 -22.23 18.67 8.49
N PRO A 241 -22.51 17.35 8.46
CA PRO A 241 -22.44 16.51 7.27
C PRO A 241 -23.56 16.79 6.24
N SER A 242 -23.91 18.05 6.01
CA SER A 242 -24.74 18.44 4.87
C SER A 242 -23.91 18.34 3.58
N TYR A 243 -24.29 17.40 2.72
CA TYR A 243 -23.66 17.20 1.42
C TYR A 243 -23.76 18.48 0.58
N CYS A 244 -22.62 19.06 0.20
CA CYS A 244 -22.61 20.23 -0.68
C CYS A 244 -23.06 19.82 -2.08
N SER A 245 -24.20 20.35 -2.53
CA SER A 245 -24.81 20.02 -3.81
C SER A 245 -24.19 20.74 -5.02
N CYS A 246 -23.05 21.42 -4.84
CA CYS A 246 -22.42 22.14 -5.93
C CYS A 246 -21.85 21.18 -6.99
N ALA A 247 -21.78 21.65 -8.25
CA ALA A 247 -21.36 20.83 -9.38
C ALA A 247 -19.93 20.25 -9.20
N ILE A 248 -19.02 21.02 -8.60
CA ILE A 248 -17.62 20.60 -8.35
C ILE A 248 -17.58 19.46 -7.33
N CYS A 249 -18.28 19.59 -6.20
CA CYS A 249 -18.36 18.53 -5.19
C CYS A 249 -18.96 17.25 -5.76
N LYS A 250 -20.04 17.38 -6.54
CA LYS A 250 -20.65 16.23 -7.22
C LYS A 250 -19.68 15.56 -8.19
N ALA A 251 -19.02 16.33 -9.05
CA ALA A 251 -18.06 15.80 -10.00
C ALA A 251 -16.87 15.10 -9.30
N PHE A 252 -16.37 15.67 -8.21
CA PHE A 252 -15.31 15.06 -7.41
C PHE A 252 -15.74 13.73 -6.79
N VAL A 253 -16.93 13.69 -6.17
CA VAL A 253 -17.46 12.47 -5.57
C VAL A 253 -17.67 11.40 -6.64
N ASP A 254 -18.31 11.76 -7.76
CA ASP A 254 -18.55 10.83 -8.88
C ASP A 254 -17.21 10.30 -9.43
N TYR A 255 -16.16 11.14 -9.51
CA TYR A 255 -14.82 10.72 -9.89
C TYR A 255 -14.22 9.69 -8.93
N VAL A 256 -14.23 9.98 -7.63
CA VAL A 256 -13.64 9.11 -6.59
C VAL A 256 -14.40 7.78 -6.50
N LEU A 257 -15.71 7.77 -6.77
CA LEU A 257 -16.52 6.55 -6.77
C LEU A 257 -16.30 5.67 -8.01
N THR A 258 -15.73 6.22 -9.09
CA THR A 258 -15.58 5.53 -10.39
C THR A 258 -14.14 5.40 -10.85
N THR A 259 -13.18 5.90 -10.06
CA THR A 259 -11.76 5.84 -10.34
C THR A 259 -11.02 5.32 -9.13
N ARG A 260 -10.27 4.24 -9.32
CA ARG A 260 -9.30 3.80 -8.32
C ARG A 260 -7.96 4.47 -8.59
N ILE A 261 -7.30 4.91 -7.54
CA ILE A 261 -5.99 5.55 -7.56
C ILE A 261 -5.06 4.72 -6.67
N ASN A 262 -3.94 4.27 -7.23
CA ASN A 262 -2.83 3.75 -6.43
C ASN A 262 -1.67 4.74 -6.50
N MET A 263 -1.12 5.11 -5.34
CA MET A 263 0.08 5.93 -5.25
C MET A 263 1.21 5.07 -4.68
N ASN A 264 2.22 4.76 -5.50
CA ASN A 264 3.38 3.98 -5.13
C ASN A 264 4.56 4.91 -4.88
N VAL A 265 4.99 5.05 -3.64
CA VAL A 265 6.11 5.89 -3.22
C VAL A 265 7.34 5.03 -2.91
N ARG A 266 8.49 5.50 -3.36
CA ARG A 266 9.75 4.78 -3.31
C ARG A 266 10.94 5.72 -3.15
N GLN A 267 11.99 5.18 -2.57
CA GLN A 267 13.34 5.73 -2.65
C GLN A 267 14.02 5.17 -3.90
N VAL A 268 14.72 6.03 -4.62
CA VAL A 268 15.42 5.68 -5.85
C VAL A 268 16.88 5.38 -5.57
N ILE A 269 17.55 6.19 -4.75
CA ILE A 269 18.98 6.11 -4.48
C ILE A 269 19.23 5.70 -3.03
N PRO A 270 20.19 4.80 -2.74
CA PRO A 270 20.50 4.45 -1.35
C PRO A 270 20.95 5.66 -0.53
N ALA A 271 20.61 5.67 0.76
CA ALA A 271 20.96 6.79 1.63
C ALA A 271 22.49 7.03 1.64
N GLY A 272 22.88 8.30 1.48
CA GLY A 272 24.28 8.71 1.39
C GLY A 272 24.93 8.59 0.00
N TYR A 273 24.17 8.20 -1.03
CA TYR A 273 24.62 8.15 -2.42
C TYR A 273 23.92 9.22 -3.27
N SER A 274 24.45 9.42 -4.48
CA SER A 274 23.94 10.30 -5.53
C SER A 274 23.78 9.53 -6.85
N PHE A 275 23.09 10.11 -7.84
CA PHE A 275 22.99 9.49 -9.18
C PHE A 275 24.37 9.25 -9.81
N SER A 276 25.32 10.17 -9.59
CA SER A 276 26.68 10.09 -10.15
C SER A 276 27.48 8.87 -9.68
N ASP A 277 27.10 8.27 -8.55
CA ASP A 277 27.72 7.04 -8.04
C ASP A 277 27.34 5.80 -8.88
N PHE A 278 26.31 5.92 -9.72
CA PHE A 278 25.77 4.85 -10.57
C PHE A 278 26.01 5.06 -12.07
N ASP A 279 26.52 6.23 -12.48
CA ASP A 279 26.79 6.60 -13.88
C ASP A 279 27.99 5.85 -14.52
N LYS A 280 28.54 4.85 -13.84
CA LYS A 280 29.71 4.08 -14.31
C LYS A 280 29.58 2.59 -14.02
N LYS A 281 28.74 1.87 -14.78
CA LYS A 281 28.90 0.42 -15.03
C LYS A 281 28.43 0.05 -16.42
#